data_AF-A0A0C2FWW6-F1
#
_entry.id   AF-A0A0C2FWW6-F1
#
_cell.length_a   1.000
_cell.length_b   1.000
_cell.length_c   1.000
_cell.angle_alpha   90.00
_cell.angle_beta   90.00
_cell.angle_gamma   90.00
#
_symmetry.space_group_name_H-M   'P 1'
#
loop_
_entity.id
_entity.type
_entity.pdbx_description
1 polymer ?
#
loop_
_entity_poly.entity_id
_entity_poly.type
_entity_poly.pdbx_seq_one_letter_code
_entity_poly.pdbx_strand_id
1 'polypeptide(L)'
;KPAGKQFMDGLVRGVVLVTDPLKKKMLQGKIKELCGAKRDGFPGLQPVSLERSREADNLKLLAQRPYMVSWKADGMRYMVYICDENEIYAFDRDNEVFLIQGLSFPHRKHPRHIVNTLVDSEMIIDHVKDERGNMVDLPRLLIYDIIHFE
;
A
#
# COMPACT_ATOMS: atom_id res chain seq x y z
N LYS A 1 -13.12 19.82 -15.54
CA LYS A 1 -12.18 18.81 -15.01
C LYS A 1 -12.98 17.85 -14.15
N PRO A 2 -12.96 16.52 -14.36
CA PRO A 2 -13.54 15.65 -13.35
C PRO A 2 -12.63 15.70 -12.12
N ALA A 3 -13.14 16.25 -11.03
CA ALA A 3 -12.44 16.50 -9.77
C ALA A 3 -12.51 15.25 -8.88
N GLY A 4 -11.80 14.19 -9.29
CA GLY A 4 -11.66 12.96 -8.50
C GLY A 4 -10.27 12.89 -7.85
N LYS A 5 -10.15 12.20 -6.71
CA LYS A 5 -8.86 11.90 -6.08
C LYS A 5 -7.97 11.13 -7.06
N GLN A 6 -6.69 11.50 -7.13
CA GLN A 6 -5.73 10.88 -8.03
C GLN A 6 -4.75 10.01 -7.25
N PHE A 7 -4.43 8.85 -7.80
CA PHE A 7 -3.38 8.00 -7.25
C PHE A 7 -2.02 8.66 -7.47
N MET A 8 -1.23 8.83 -6.42
CA MET A 8 0.07 9.51 -6.48
C MET A 8 0.03 10.87 -7.20
N ASP A 9 -1.00 11.69 -6.95
CA ASP A 9 -1.21 12.98 -7.64
C ASP A 9 -1.20 12.90 -9.18
N GLY A 10 -1.51 11.72 -9.73
CA GLY A 10 -1.51 11.46 -11.17
C GLY A 10 -0.15 11.15 -11.77
N LEU A 11 0.91 11.03 -10.97
CA LEU A 11 2.27 10.71 -11.42
C LEU A 11 2.41 9.27 -11.91
N VAL A 12 1.52 8.37 -11.48
CA VAL A 12 1.54 6.96 -11.86
C VAL A 12 0.46 6.67 -12.89
N ARG A 13 0.88 6.18 -14.06
CA ARG A 13 -0.01 5.76 -15.15
C ARG A 13 -0.58 4.37 -14.89
N GLY A 14 -1.71 4.05 -15.52
CA GLY A 14 -2.34 2.73 -15.41
C GLY A 14 -3.04 2.47 -14.07
N VAL A 15 -3.33 3.53 -13.31
CA VAL A 15 -4.09 3.43 -12.06
C VAL A 15 -5.36 4.26 -12.16
N VAL A 16 -6.51 3.65 -11.85
CA VAL A 16 -7.83 4.28 -11.98
C VAL A 16 -8.58 4.26 -10.67
N LEU A 17 -9.25 5.36 -10.33
CA LEU A 17 -10.12 5.41 -9.15
C LEU A 17 -11.34 4.52 -9.36
N VAL A 18 -11.67 3.67 -8.38
CA VAL A 18 -12.89 2.87 -8.39
C VAL A 18 -14.06 3.76 -7.97
N THR A 19 -14.91 4.13 -8.93
CA THR A 19 -16.04 5.03 -8.72
C THR A 19 -17.34 4.32 -8.32
N ASP A 20 -17.46 3.01 -8.59
CA ASP A 20 -18.62 2.21 -8.19
C ASP A 20 -18.69 2.06 -6.66
N PRO A 21 -19.71 2.64 -5.99
CA PRO A 21 -19.84 2.59 -4.55
C PRO A 21 -20.04 1.18 -3.98
N LEU A 22 -20.70 0.28 -4.70
CA LEU A 22 -20.94 -1.09 -4.25
C LEU A 22 -19.64 -1.89 -4.27
N LYS A 23 -18.91 -1.82 -5.40
CA LYS A 23 -17.59 -2.46 -5.54
C LYS A 23 -16.60 -1.91 -4.51
N LYS A 24 -16.57 -0.58 -4.32
CA LYS A 24 -15.75 0.07 -3.30
C LYS A 24 -16.07 -0.46 -1.89
N LYS A 25 -17.34 -0.50 -1.50
CA LYS A 25 -17.75 -0.99 -0.17
C LYS A 25 -17.41 -2.47 0.03
N MET A 26 -17.59 -3.30 -1.01
CA MET A 26 -17.22 -4.72 -0.98
C MET A 26 -15.70 -4.88 -0.75
N LEU A 27 -14.88 -4.16 -1.51
CA LEU A 27 -13.42 -4.19 -1.41
C LEU A 27 -12.92 -3.69 -0.05
N GLN A 28 -13.47 -2.59 0.46
CA GLN A 28 -13.18 -2.07 1.80
C GLN A 28 -13.56 -3.08 2.89
N GLY A 29 -14.72 -3.73 2.75
CA GLY A 29 -15.15 -4.81 3.64
C GLY A 29 -14.19 -5.99 3.61
N LYS A 30 -13.66 -6.34 2.42
CA LYS A 30 -12.74 -7.45 2.26
C LYS A 30 -11.41 -7.20 2.97
N ILE A 31 -10.78 -6.03 2.78
CA ILE A 31 -9.53 -5.73 3.49
C ILE A 31 -9.73 -5.61 5.01
N LYS A 32 -10.91 -5.15 5.45
CA LYS A 32 -11.27 -5.11 6.88
C LYS A 32 -11.32 -6.53 7.47
N GLU A 33 -11.95 -7.46 6.75
CA GLU A 33 -12.01 -8.88 7.12
C GLU A 33 -10.61 -9.49 7.21
N LEU A 34 -9.78 -9.33 6.17
CA LEU A 34 -8.42 -9.87 6.12
C LEU A 34 -7.52 -9.32 7.23
N CYS A 35 -7.71 -8.06 7.63
CA CYS A 35 -6.99 -7.46 8.76
C CYS A 35 -7.56 -7.82 10.14
N GLY A 36 -8.72 -8.49 10.22
CA GLY A 36 -9.44 -8.70 11.48
C GLY A 36 -9.88 -7.40 12.17
N ALA A 37 -10.02 -6.31 11.42
CA ALA A 37 -10.31 -5.00 11.97
C ALA A 37 -11.80 -4.87 12.34
N LYS A 38 -12.09 -4.39 13.56
CA LYS A 38 -13.47 -4.19 14.04
C LYS A 38 -14.05 -2.83 13.66
N ARG A 39 -13.20 -1.81 13.69
CA ARG A 39 -13.54 -0.41 13.39
C ARG A 39 -13.69 -0.18 11.89
N ASP A 40 -14.55 0.77 11.53
CA ASP A 40 -14.69 1.23 10.15
C ASP A 40 -13.53 2.16 9.75
N GLY A 41 -13.31 2.28 8.44
CA GLY A 41 -12.21 3.06 7.85
C GLY A 41 -11.03 2.20 7.42
N PHE A 42 -9.90 2.86 7.19
CA PHE A 42 -8.67 2.21 6.73
C PHE A 42 -8.09 1.30 7.83
N PRO A 43 -7.90 -0.02 7.56
CA PRO A 43 -7.53 -0.99 8.59
C PRO A 43 -6.02 -1.05 8.89
N GLY A 44 -5.18 -0.39 8.08
CA GLY A 44 -3.72 -0.43 8.24
C GLY A 44 -3.23 0.19 9.55
N LEU A 45 -2.21 -0.44 10.16
CA LEU A 45 -1.60 -0.01 11.43
C LEU A 45 -0.96 1.37 11.29
N GLN A 46 -1.20 2.30 12.21
CA GLN A 46 -0.61 3.64 12.14
C GLN A 46 0.64 3.69 13.06
N PRO A 47 1.82 4.09 12.53
CA PRO A 47 2.99 4.28 13.37
C PRO A 47 2.76 5.45 14.34
N VAL A 48 3.43 5.40 15.48
CA VAL A 48 3.44 6.48 16.48
C VAL A 48 4.77 7.22 16.45
N SER A 49 4.76 8.49 16.82
CA SER A 49 5.99 9.28 16.96
C SER A 49 6.91 8.64 18.00
N LEU A 50 8.19 8.47 17.67
CA LEU A 50 9.19 8.05 18.63
C LEU A 50 9.53 9.24 19.53
N GLU A 51 9.37 9.06 20.84
CA GLU A 51 9.57 10.13 21.82
C GLU A 51 10.13 9.63 23.14
N ARG A 52 10.70 10.59 23.88
CA ARG A 52 11.32 10.43 25.19
C ARG A 52 10.81 11.50 26.16
N SER A 53 9.57 11.96 25.96
CA SER A 53 8.92 12.93 26.84
C SER A 53 8.62 12.28 28.19
N ARG A 54 8.26 13.07 29.21
CA ARG A 54 7.90 12.51 30.52
C ARG A 54 6.56 11.78 30.47
N GLU A 55 5.69 12.22 29.58
CA GLU A 55 4.32 11.76 29.40
C GLU A 55 4.27 10.50 28.53
N ALA A 56 5.20 10.36 27.58
CA ALA A 56 5.32 9.21 26.71
C ALA A 56 6.80 8.95 26.35
N ASP A 57 7.41 8.00 27.06
CA ASP A 57 8.73 7.45 26.74
C ASP A 57 8.55 6.07 26.11
N ASN A 58 8.52 6.04 24.77
CA ASN A 58 8.44 4.80 24.00
C ASN A 58 9.82 4.35 23.48
N LEU A 59 10.86 5.19 23.60
CA LEU A 59 12.24 4.83 23.24
C LEU A 59 12.74 3.62 24.04
N LYS A 60 12.34 3.52 25.32
CA LYS A 60 12.68 2.37 26.17
C LYS A 60 12.23 1.02 25.60
N LEU A 61 11.20 0.99 24.74
CA LEU A 61 10.71 -0.26 24.14
C LEU A 61 11.77 -0.91 23.23
N LEU A 62 12.62 -0.10 22.59
CA LEU A 62 13.71 -0.59 21.75
C LEU A 62 14.74 -1.42 22.51
N ALA A 63 14.91 -1.16 23.82
CA ALA A 63 15.79 -1.95 24.68
C ALA A 63 15.11 -3.19 25.27
N GLN A 64 13.78 -3.24 25.26
CA GLN A 64 12.99 -4.30 25.90
C GLN A 64 12.61 -5.43 24.95
N ARG A 65 12.57 -5.16 23.64
CA ARG A 65 12.17 -6.13 22.62
C ARG A 65 13.07 -6.02 21.39
N PRO A 66 13.19 -7.10 20.59
CA PRO A 66 13.84 -7.01 19.29
C PRO A 66 13.06 -6.09 18.36
N TYR A 67 13.76 -5.17 17.71
CA TYR A 67 13.23 -4.31 16.66
C TYR A 67 14.07 -4.46 15.40
N MET A 68 13.41 -4.33 14.25
CA MET A 68 14.07 -4.08 12.98
C MET A 68 13.92 -2.61 12.62
N VAL A 69 14.89 -2.06 11.88
CA VAL A 69 14.85 -0.69 11.39
C VAL A 69 15.03 -0.69 9.88
N SER A 70 14.23 0.13 9.21
CA SER A 70 14.39 0.48 7.81
C SER A 70 14.42 2.01 7.67
N TRP A 71 14.77 2.47 6.48
CA TRP A 71 14.57 3.86 6.10
C TRP A 71 13.09 4.17 5.86
N LYS A 72 12.70 5.42 6.12
CA LYS A 72 11.40 5.94 5.70
C LYS A 72 11.58 6.72 4.40
N ALA A 73 10.86 6.32 3.36
CA ALA A 73 10.78 7.09 2.14
C ALA A 73 9.72 8.20 2.26
N ASP A 74 9.89 9.26 1.48
CA ASP A 74 8.87 10.28 1.26
C ASP A 74 7.91 9.79 0.16
N GLY A 75 7.00 8.90 0.56
CA GLY A 75 6.03 8.28 -0.34
C GLY A 75 4.62 8.30 0.24
N MET A 76 3.68 7.81 -0.56
CA MET A 76 2.31 7.62 -0.12
C MET A 76 2.08 6.17 0.24
N ARG A 77 1.52 5.95 1.43
CA ARG A 77 1.20 4.60 1.91
C ARG A 77 -0.06 4.07 1.24
N TYR A 78 0.02 2.82 0.79
CA TYR A 78 -1.11 2.06 0.27
C TYR A 78 -1.10 0.64 0.84
N MET A 79 -2.28 0.14 1.21
CA MET A 79 -2.47 -1.32 1.28
C MET A 79 -2.84 -1.82 -0.10
N VAL A 80 -2.24 -2.91 -0.57
CA VAL A 80 -2.51 -3.47 -1.89
C VAL A 80 -3.13 -4.85 -1.74
N TYR A 81 -4.36 -4.98 -2.20
CA TYR A 81 -5.10 -6.23 -2.27
C TYR A 81 -5.00 -6.82 -3.68
N ILE A 82 -4.31 -7.94 -3.76
CA ILE A 82 -4.15 -8.75 -4.96
C ILE A 82 -5.29 -9.76 -4.93
N CYS A 83 -6.42 -9.40 -5.53
CA CYS A 83 -7.63 -10.22 -5.52
C CYS A 83 -7.47 -11.39 -6.49
N ASP A 84 -7.14 -11.08 -7.74
CA ASP A 84 -6.89 -12.02 -8.83
C ASP A 84 -6.02 -11.33 -9.92
N GLU A 85 -5.76 -12.03 -11.02
CA GLU A 85 -5.10 -11.48 -12.21
C GLU A 85 -5.88 -10.27 -12.76
N ASN A 86 -5.20 -9.15 -12.96
CA ASN A 86 -5.77 -7.85 -13.35
C ASN A 86 -6.74 -7.22 -12.32
N GLU A 87 -6.90 -7.82 -11.14
CA GLU A 87 -7.76 -7.31 -10.06
C GLU A 87 -6.90 -6.94 -8.84
N ILE A 88 -6.07 -5.91 -9.03
CA ILE A 88 -5.14 -5.43 -8.02
C ILE A 88 -5.60 -4.06 -7.54
N TYR A 89 -5.96 -3.98 -6.26
CA TYR A 89 -6.57 -2.79 -5.68
C TYR A 89 -5.67 -2.16 -4.63
N ALA A 90 -5.43 -0.86 -4.72
CA ALA A 90 -4.73 -0.09 -3.71
C ALA A 90 -5.70 0.75 -2.88
N PHE A 91 -5.43 0.83 -1.57
CA PHE A 91 -6.22 1.56 -0.60
C PHE A 91 -5.34 2.58 0.10
N ASP A 92 -5.73 3.86 0.05
CA ASP A 92 -5.03 4.91 0.78
C ASP A 92 -5.58 5.11 2.20
N ARG A 93 -5.01 6.09 2.91
CA ARG A 93 -5.40 6.42 4.29
C ARG A 93 -6.84 6.90 4.43
N ASP A 94 -7.43 7.48 3.39
CA ASP A 94 -8.84 7.89 3.37
C ASP A 94 -9.75 6.73 2.95
N ASN A 95 -9.18 5.53 2.77
CA ASN A 95 -9.85 4.32 2.32
C ASN A 95 -10.43 4.47 0.90
N GLU A 96 -9.90 5.38 0.09
CA GLU A 96 -10.21 5.43 -1.35
C GLU A 96 -9.56 4.24 -2.05
N VAL A 97 -10.24 3.74 -3.09
CA VAL A 97 -9.89 2.49 -3.75
C VAL A 97 -9.47 2.78 -5.18
N PHE A 98 -8.30 2.28 -5.56
CA PHE A 98 -7.73 2.44 -6.88
C PHE A 98 -7.47 1.06 -7.49
N LEU A 99 -7.81 0.86 -8.76
CA LEU A 99 -7.43 -0.32 -9.53
C LEU A 99 -6.11 -0.05 -10.23
N ILE A 100 -5.11 -0.89 -9.98
CA ILE A 100 -3.82 -0.89 -10.65
C ILE A 100 -3.88 -1.86 -11.83
N GLN A 101 -3.60 -1.37 -13.03
CA GLN A 101 -3.61 -2.13 -14.27
C GLN A 101 -2.19 -2.49 -14.70
N GLY A 102 -2.03 -3.62 -15.39
CA GLY A 102 -0.74 -4.03 -15.98
C GLY A 102 0.32 -4.48 -14.96
N LEU A 103 -0.10 -4.78 -13.73
CA LEU A 103 0.75 -5.40 -12.72
C LEU A 103 0.39 -6.89 -12.61
N SER A 104 1.39 -7.76 -12.46
CA SER A 104 1.20 -9.20 -12.34
C SER A 104 2.11 -9.77 -11.25
N PHE A 105 1.55 -10.65 -10.43
CA PHE A 105 2.22 -11.32 -9.32
C PHE A 105 2.23 -12.84 -9.56
N PRO A 106 3.32 -13.38 -10.13
CA PRO A 106 3.39 -14.80 -10.45
C PRO A 106 3.48 -15.66 -9.19
N HIS A 107 2.76 -16.78 -9.19
CA HIS A 107 2.83 -17.76 -8.12
C HIS A 107 4.14 -18.55 -8.19
N ARG A 108 4.82 -18.72 -7.06
CA ARG A 108 6.18 -19.30 -7.00
C ARG A 108 6.28 -20.73 -7.55
N LYS A 109 5.24 -21.57 -7.34
CA LYS A 109 5.26 -23.01 -7.66
C LYS A 109 4.37 -23.42 -8.84
N HIS A 110 3.49 -22.53 -9.28
CA HIS A 110 2.43 -22.88 -10.23
C HIS A 110 2.36 -21.78 -11.29
N PRO A 111 2.10 -22.12 -12.56
CA PRO A 111 2.01 -21.13 -13.64
C PRO A 111 0.66 -20.39 -13.59
N ARG A 112 0.42 -19.70 -12.47
CA ARG A 112 -0.78 -18.88 -12.22
C ARG A 112 -0.42 -17.61 -11.48
N HIS A 113 -1.34 -16.65 -11.43
CA HIS A 113 -1.24 -15.48 -10.58
C HIS A 113 -1.52 -15.84 -9.10
N ILE A 114 -0.93 -15.13 -8.15
CA ILE A 114 -1.33 -15.23 -6.74
C ILE A 114 -2.68 -14.56 -6.54
N VAL A 115 -3.49 -15.09 -5.62
CA VAL A 115 -4.83 -14.57 -5.36
C VAL A 115 -4.99 -14.25 -3.89
N ASN A 116 -6.07 -13.55 -3.55
CA ASN A 116 -6.47 -13.25 -2.16
C ASN A 116 -5.27 -12.93 -1.27
N THR A 117 -4.45 -11.94 -1.65
CA THR A 117 -3.22 -11.57 -0.92
C THR A 117 -3.27 -10.08 -0.58
N LEU A 118 -2.94 -9.72 0.66
CA LEU A 118 -2.99 -8.34 1.15
C LEU A 118 -1.64 -7.93 1.70
N VAL A 119 -1.06 -6.87 1.14
CA VAL A 119 0.25 -6.34 1.52
C VAL A 119 0.15 -4.88 1.98
N ASP A 120 1.02 -4.47 2.90
CA ASP A 120 1.22 -3.07 3.27
C ASP A 120 2.45 -2.52 2.57
N SER A 121 2.30 -1.34 1.95
CA SER A 121 3.29 -0.82 1.04
C SER A 121 3.36 0.70 1.03
N GLU A 122 4.45 1.22 0.49
CA GLU A 122 4.64 2.64 0.22
C GLU A 122 5.01 2.81 -1.25
N MET A 123 4.24 3.66 -1.95
CA MET A 123 4.50 4.04 -3.31
C MET A 123 5.37 5.30 -3.32
N ILE A 124 6.49 5.23 -4.03
CA ILE A 124 7.44 6.33 -4.20
C ILE A 124 7.64 6.61 -5.68
N ILE A 125 8.06 7.83 -5.99
CA ILE A 125 8.58 8.18 -7.32
C ILE A 125 10.09 8.30 -7.19
N ASP A 126 10.82 7.39 -7.82
CA ASP A 126 12.28 7.39 -7.83
C ASP A 126 12.79 8.11 -9.07
N HIS A 127 13.66 9.10 -8.89
CA HIS A 127 14.24 9.88 -9.98
C HIS A 127 15.57 9.24 -10.39
N VAL A 128 15.55 8.41 -11.43
CA VAL A 128 16.71 7.64 -11.88
C VAL A 128 17.22 8.12 -13.24
N LYS A 129 18.49 7.84 -13.56
CA LYS A 129 19.01 8.07 -14.91
C LYS A 129 18.70 6.88 -15.81
N ASP A 130 18.16 7.15 -16.99
CA ASP A 130 18.04 6.14 -18.05
C ASP A 130 19.41 5.78 -18.66
N GLU A 131 19.43 4.81 -19.57
CA GLU A 131 20.65 4.37 -20.28
C GLU A 131 21.31 5.49 -21.10
N ARG A 132 20.58 6.57 -21.39
CA ARG A 132 21.03 7.74 -22.15
C ARG A 132 21.44 8.90 -21.25
N GLY A 133 21.37 8.73 -19.92
CA GLY A 133 21.73 9.74 -18.92
C GLY A 133 20.64 10.76 -18.60
N ASN A 134 19.42 10.61 -19.13
CA ASN A 134 18.29 11.50 -18.82
C ASN A 134 17.65 11.09 -17.49
N MET A 135 17.20 12.08 -16.72
CA MET A 135 16.41 11.81 -15.51
C MET A 135 15.00 11.35 -15.90
N VAL A 136 14.56 10.23 -15.32
CA VAL A 136 13.23 9.66 -15.50
C VAL A 136 12.60 9.33 -14.15
N ASP A 137 11.31 9.58 -14.05
CA ASP A 137 10.50 9.28 -12.87
C ASP A 137 10.01 7.84 -12.96
N LEU A 138 10.46 7.01 -12.03
CA LEU A 138 10.13 5.59 -11.96
C LEU A 138 9.31 5.31 -10.70
N PRO A 139 7.99 5.01 -10.84
CA PRO A 139 7.19 4.59 -9.71
C PRO A 139 7.68 3.26 -9.13
N ARG A 140 7.84 3.19 -7.81
CA ARG A 140 8.20 1.95 -7.11
C ARG A 140 7.23 1.68 -5.97
N LEU A 141 6.68 0.47 -5.95
CA LEU A 141 5.88 -0.04 -4.84
C LEU A 141 6.82 -0.80 -3.90
N LEU A 142 7.10 -0.23 -2.73
CA LEU A 142 7.91 -0.86 -1.69
C LEU A 142 6.98 -1.60 -0.72
N ILE A 143 7.04 -2.93 -0.71
CA ILE A 143 6.24 -3.75 0.21
C ILE A 143 7.01 -3.92 1.51
N TYR A 144 6.41 -3.53 2.63
CA TYR A 144 7.02 -3.65 3.96
C TYR A 144 6.48 -4.82 4.77
N ASP A 145 5.20 -5.17 4.58
CA ASP A 145 4.56 -6.25 5.34
C ASP A 145 3.50 -6.99 4.51
N ILE A 146 3.18 -8.22 4.92
CA ILE A 146 2.15 -9.07 4.31
C ILE A 146 1.17 -9.46 5.41
N ILE A 147 -0.08 -9.02 5.26
CA ILE A 147 -1.14 -9.27 6.24
C ILE A 147 -1.78 -10.64 6.01
N HIS A 148 -2.03 -10.96 4.74
CA HIS A 148 -2.68 -12.20 4.35
C HIS A 148 -2.08 -12.69 3.02
N PHE A 149 -1.86 -14.00 2.89
CA PHE A 149 -1.36 -14.64 1.69
C PHE A 149 -2.08 -15.97 1.51
N GLU A 150 -2.83 -16.09 0.40
CA GLU A 150 -3.63 -17.25 -0.04
C GLU A 150 -4.33 -18.03 1.10
#